data_AF-A0A2V8BDI6-F1
#
_entry.id   AF-A0A2V8BDI6-F1
#
_cell.length_a   1.000
_cell.length_b   1.000
_cell.length_c   1.000
_cell.angle_alpha   90.00
_cell.angle_beta   90.00
_cell.angle_gamma   90.00
#
_symmetry.space_group_name_H-M   'P 1'
#
loop_
_entity.id
_entity.type
_entity.pdbx_description
1 polymer ?
#
loop_
_entity_poly.entity_id
_entity_poly.type
_entity_poly.pdbx_seq_one_letter_code
_entity_poly.pdbx_strand_id
1 'polypeptide(L)'
;MRTPGSSNRDTRHDEPEALTRSLAQLGDPDYMLTVLQDACDQFAPGAFRVEDYEVEHCKVTPWRDVSLTLVLTQRSTRTGAQSRQVVSGTILTHVDIARRQFEQDRLGAHRIGPRSVDAASAMTALAPDMAMVLRLFPFDPGLPGLARATDMATMTALLATHLPECRDQGWSIGGLSYEPMQYKPGRLCTLRYTVTLVHPRHADPKRIDVFGKVYRDDRWRRSYALIHDTWQAASKSSGTWCAAQPIAAVGSWRLIVQSAVHGRQFRYVLADLTKGDAHPDEIRQAAGHLEAVARAVRSIQQSRIRLG
;
A
#
# COMPACT_ATOMS: atom_id res chain seq x y z
N MET A 1 -18.19 -36.77 45.70
CA MET A 1 -18.94 -35.61 45.13
C MET A 1 -17.92 -34.78 44.32
N ARG A 2 -18.29 -34.45 43.07
CA ARG A 2 -17.53 -33.78 41.98
C ARG A 2 -16.71 -32.55 42.47
N THR A 3 -15.58 -32.13 41.89
CA THR A 3 -15.13 -32.10 40.48
C THR A 3 -13.61 -31.81 40.40
N PRO A 4 -12.87 -32.31 39.40
CA PRO A 4 -11.49 -31.90 39.11
C PRO A 4 -11.45 -30.72 38.12
N GLY A 5 -10.60 -29.74 38.40
CA GLY A 5 -10.28 -28.63 37.50
C GLY A 5 -9.41 -29.11 36.33
N SER A 6 -9.88 -28.87 35.11
CA SER A 6 -9.21 -29.19 33.85
C SER A 6 -9.28 -27.99 32.91
N SER A 7 -8.25 -27.92 32.05
CA SER A 7 -8.09 -27.14 30.82
C SER A 7 -7.72 -25.65 30.90
N ASN A 8 -6.40 -25.40 30.96
CA ASN A 8 -5.83 -24.18 30.37
C ASN A 8 -4.38 -24.37 29.85
N ARG A 9 -3.94 -25.62 29.61
CA ARG A 9 -2.58 -25.92 29.12
C ARG A 9 -2.50 -26.50 27.71
N ASP A 10 -3.60 -26.99 27.13
CA ASP A 10 -3.60 -27.60 25.77
C ASP A 10 -3.73 -26.59 24.62
N THR A 11 -4.35 -25.43 24.83
CA THR A 11 -4.73 -24.52 23.74
C THR A 11 -3.55 -23.85 23.03
N ARG A 12 -2.38 -23.73 23.68
CA ARG A 12 -1.22 -23.04 23.10
C ARG A 12 -0.38 -23.89 22.14
N HIS A 13 -0.53 -25.22 22.15
CA HIS A 13 0.19 -26.09 21.22
C HIS A 13 -0.49 -26.18 19.85
N ASP A 14 -1.81 -25.96 19.78
CA ASP A 14 -2.58 -26.09 18.53
C ASP A 14 -2.58 -24.83 17.64
N GLU A 15 -2.27 -23.66 18.21
CA GLU A 15 -2.31 -22.36 17.51
C GLU A 15 -1.37 -22.26 16.29
N PRO A 16 -0.10 -22.75 16.34
CA PRO A 16 0.79 -22.75 15.17
C PRO A 16 0.34 -23.73 14.10
N GLU A 17 -0.22 -24.87 14.49
CA GLU A 17 -0.69 -25.89 13.54
C GLU A 17 -1.91 -25.39 12.78
N ALA A 18 -2.82 -24.67 13.45
CA ALA A 18 -3.96 -24.02 12.83
C ALA A 18 -3.52 -23.00 11.76
N LEU A 19 -2.58 -22.10 12.09
CA LEU A 19 -2.06 -21.13 11.12
C LEU A 19 -1.27 -21.81 9.99
N THR A 20 -0.52 -22.88 10.29
CA THR A 20 0.21 -23.66 9.28
C THR A 20 -0.76 -24.30 8.28
N ARG A 21 -1.88 -24.85 8.76
CA ARG A 21 -2.94 -25.41 7.90
C ARG A 21 -3.56 -24.33 7.01
N SER A 22 -3.91 -23.17 7.57
CA SER A 22 -4.45 -22.06 6.79
C SER A 22 -3.46 -21.51 5.75
N LEU A 23 -2.16 -21.52 6.07
CA LEU A 23 -1.11 -21.17 5.10
C LEU A 23 -1.00 -22.19 3.97
N ALA A 24 -1.17 -23.49 4.25
CA ALA A 24 -1.22 -24.51 3.20
C ALA A 24 -2.45 -24.33 2.29
N GLN A 25 -3.60 -24.01 2.88
CA GLN A 25 -4.84 -23.72 2.14
C GLN A 25 -4.74 -22.47 1.25
N LEU A 26 -3.97 -21.44 1.65
CA LEU A 26 -3.69 -20.30 0.78
C LEU A 26 -2.96 -20.68 -0.53
N GLY A 27 -2.28 -21.83 -0.54
CA GLY A 27 -1.60 -22.36 -1.72
C GLY A 27 -2.50 -23.21 -2.63
N ASP A 28 -3.75 -23.47 -2.24
CA ASP A 28 -4.74 -24.22 -3.02
C ASP A 28 -5.64 -23.22 -3.79
N PRO A 29 -5.48 -23.07 -5.11
CA PRO A 29 -6.23 -22.07 -5.88
C PRO A 29 -7.72 -22.33 -5.89
N ASP A 30 -8.15 -23.58 -6.03
CA ASP A 30 -9.59 -23.93 -6.16
C ASP A 30 -10.33 -23.68 -4.84
N TYR A 31 -9.70 -24.05 -3.73
CA TYR A 31 -10.22 -23.74 -2.40
C TYR A 31 -10.30 -22.24 -2.17
N MET A 32 -9.22 -21.51 -2.44
CA MET A 32 -9.18 -20.06 -2.20
C MET A 32 -10.12 -19.27 -3.08
N LEU A 33 -10.30 -19.65 -4.35
CA LEU A 33 -11.28 -19.01 -5.23
C LEU A 33 -12.70 -19.15 -4.68
N THR A 34 -13.04 -20.31 -4.11
CA THR A 34 -14.33 -20.53 -3.44
C THR A 34 -14.48 -19.61 -2.23
N VAL A 35 -13.48 -19.58 -1.34
CA VAL A 35 -13.49 -18.72 -0.15
C VAL A 35 -13.60 -17.23 -0.52
N LEU A 36 -12.88 -16.80 -1.56
CA LEU A 36 -12.88 -15.41 -2.00
C LEU A 36 -14.17 -15.04 -2.73
N GLN A 37 -14.78 -15.97 -3.47
CA GLN A 37 -16.10 -15.77 -4.07
C GLN A 37 -17.15 -15.54 -2.98
N ASP A 38 -17.20 -16.38 -1.96
CA ASP A 38 -18.15 -16.24 -0.83
C ASP A 38 -17.96 -14.92 -0.08
N ALA A 39 -16.71 -14.47 0.07
CA ALA A 39 -16.40 -13.17 0.67
C ALA A 39 -16.81 -12.00 -0.25
N CYS A 40 -16.59 -12.11 -1.55
CA CYS A 40 -17.03 -11.13 -2.53
C CYS A 40 -18.56 -11.00 -2.57
N ASP A 41 -19.30 -12.10 -2.40
CA ASP A 41 -20.76 -12.08 -2.31
C ASP A 41 -21.24 -11.42 -1.01
N GLN A 42 -20.48 -11.44 0.07
CA GLN A 42 -20.78 -10.62 1.26
C GLN A 42 -20.55 -9.13 1.01
N PHE A 43 -19.54 -8.77 0.22
CA PHE A 43 -19.28 -7.38 -0.14
C PHE A 43 -20.34 -6.82 -1.09
N ALA A 44 -20.65 -7.55 -2.15
CA ALA A 44 -21.53 -7.14 -3.24
C ALA A 44 -22.24 -8.38 -3.82
N PRO A 45 -23.38 -8.81 -3.22
CA PRO A 45 -24.04 -10.08 -3.55
C PRO A 45 -24.29 -10.25 -5.06
N GLY A 46 -23.71 -11.28 -5.67
CA GLY A 46 -23.90 -11.64 -7.08
C GLY A 46 -23.39 -10.60 -8.09
N ALA A 47 -22.69 -9.56 -7.65
CA ALA A 47 -22.24 -8.48 -8.55
C ALA A 47 -20.99 -8.88 -9.34
N PHE A 48 -20.19 -9.80 -8.80
CA PHE A 48 -18.90 -10.18 -9.37
C PHE A 48 -18.65 -11.68 -9.27
N ARG A 49 -17.97 -12.21 -10.29
CA ARG A 49 -17.32 -13.51 -10.26
C ARG A 49 -15.82 -13.32 -10.07
N VAL A 50 -15.24 -13.94 -9.05
CA VAL A 50 -13.79 -13.99 -8.85
C VAL A 50 -13.21 -15.01 -9.84
N GLU A 51 -12.27 -14.55 -10.67
CA GLU A 51 -11.64 -15.37 -11.71
C GLU A 51 -10.23 -15.81 -11.31
N ASP A 52 -9.51 -14.97 -10.56
CA ASP A 52 -8.15 -15.22 -10.13
C ASP A 52 -7.79 -14.36 -8.90
N TYR A 53 -6.70 -14.70 -8.21
CA TYR A 53 -6.16 -13.91 -7.12
C TYR A 53 -4.62 -13.97 -7.03
N GLU A 54 -4.03 -12.86 -6.61
CA GLU A 54 -2.59 -12.76 -6.34
C GLU A 54 -2.34 -12.36 -4.90
N VAL A 55 -1.36 -12.99 -4.24
CA VAL A 55 -0.89 -12.60 -2.90
C VAL A 55 0.24 -11.58 -3.05
N GLU A 56 -0.07 -10.28 -2.98
CA GLU A 56 0.93 -9.21 -3.06
C GLU A 56 1.74 -9.06 -1.76
N HIS A 57 1.11 -9.33 -0.62
CA HIS A 57 1.76 -9.26 0.67
C HIS A 57 1.31 -10.40 1.55
N CYS A 58 2.26 -11.07 2.19
CA CYS A 58 2.01 -12.02 3.27
C CYS A 58 3.00 -11.78 4.40
N LYS A 59 2.49 -11.53 5.60
CA LYS A 59 3.29 -11.43 6.81
C LYS A 59 2.74 -12.39 7.85
N VAL A 60 3.51 -13.42 8.15
CA VAL A 60 3.25 -14.32 9.26
C VAL A 60 3.81 -13.70 10.54
N THR A 61 2.94 -13.50 11.53
CA THR A 61 3.36 -13.27 12.91
C THR A 61 3.08 -14.57 13.65
N PRO A 62 4.11 -15.38 13.94
CA PRO A 62 3.93 -16.65 14.62
C PRO A 62 3.04 -16.48 15.86
N TRP A 63 2.17 -17.46 16.14
CA TRP A 63 1.29 -17.50 17.31
C TRP A 63 0.17 -16.45 17.34
N ARG A 64 0.05 -15.59 16.32
CA ARG A 64 -0.90 -14.47 16.37
C ARG A 64 -1.80 -14.38 15.15
N ASP A 65 -1.19 -14.14 13.99
CA ASP A 65 -1.94 -13.89 12.76
C ASP A 65 -1.08 -14.05 11.50
N VAL A 66 -1.78 -14.22 10.37
CA VAL A 66 -1.23 -13.97 9.04
C VAL A 66 -1.95 -12.77 8.45
N SER A 67 -1.19 -11.72 8.12
CA SER A 67 -1.71 -10.53 7.45
C SER A 67 -1.42 -10.60 5.95
N LEU A 68 -2.45 -10.37 5.15
CA LEU A 68 -2.43 -10.56 3.69
C LEU A 68 -2.89 -9.31 2.95
N THR A 69 -2.27 -9.04 1.81
CA THR A 69 -2.86 -8.22 0.74
C THR A 69 -3.08 -9.12 -0.46
N LEU A 70 -4.33 -9.18 -0.92
CA LEU A 70 -4.77 -9.93 -2.08
C LEU A 70 -5.19 -8.95 -3.18
N VAL A 71 -4.87 -9.27 -4.42
CA VAL A 71 -5.41 -8.60 -5.59
C VAL A 71 -6.29 -9.59 -6.33
N LEU A 72 -7.59 -9.33 -6.31
CA LEU A 72 -8.59 -10.17 -6.96
C LEU A 72 -8.81 -9.69 -8.39
N THR A 73 -8.74 -10.62 -9.33
CA THR A 73 -9.26 -10.40 -10.67
C THR A 73 -10.72 -10.83 -10.67
N GLN A 74 -11.62 -9.90 -10.97
CA GLN A 74 -13.06 -10.16 -10.92
C GLN A 74 -13.78 -9.64 -12.16
N ARG A 75 -14.82 -10.36 -12.58
CA ARG A 75 -15.69 -9.99 -13.70
C ARG A 75 -17.06 -9.55 -13.18
N SER A 76 -17.50 -8.37 -13.61
CA SER A 76 -18.84 -7.86 -13.37
C SER A 76 -19.88 -8.76 -14.03
N THR A 77 -20.85 -9.26 -13.26
CA THR A 77 -21.94 -10.11 -13.79
C THR A 77 -22.92 -9.31 -14.66
N ARG A 78 -23.03 -8.01 -14.40
CA ARG A 78 -23.91 -7.09 -15.16
C ARG A 78 -23.32 -6.67 -16.49
N THR A 79 -22.04 -6.38 -16.55
CA THR A 79 -21.38 -5.77 -17.73
C THR A 79 -20.39 -6.69 -18.43
N GLY A 80 -20.02 -7.81 -17.82
CA GLY A 80 -18.95 -8.69 -18.31
C GLY A 80 -17.54 -8.08 -18.23
N ALA A 81 -17.41 -6.85 -17.75
CA ALA A 81 -16.13 -6.14 -17.66
C ALA A 81 -15.26 -6.72 -16.54
N GLN A 82 -13.98 -6.91 -16.82
CA GLN A 82 -12.98 -7.37 -15.87
C GLN A 82 -12.37 -6.19 -15.12
N SER A 83 -12.09 -6.38 -13.84
CA SER A 83 -11.47 -5.37 -12.96
C SER A 83 -10.55 -6.03 -11.93
N ARG A 84 -9.64 -5.25 -11.35
CA ARG A 84 -8.80 -5.67 -10.23
C ARG A 84 -9.30 -5.01 -8.95
N GLN A 85 -9.44 -5.79 -7.88
CA GLN A 85 -9.87 -5.32 -6.57
C GLN A 85 -8.84 -5.69 -5.51
N VAL A 86 -8.37 -4.71 -4.75
CA VAL A 86 -7.47 -4.96 -3.62
C VAL A 86 -8.28 -5.29 -2.39
N VAL A 87 -7.93 -6.38 -1.72
CA VAL A 87 -8.54 -6.84 -0.48
C VAL A 87 -7.44 -7.14 0.53
N SER A 88 -7.61 -6.69 1.77
CA SER A 88 -6.72 -7.10 2.86
C SER A 88 -7.35 -8.22 3.68
N GLY A 89 -6.54 -9.20 4.06
CA GLY A 89 -6.94 -10.36 4.86
C GLY A 89 -6.20 -10.42 6.18
N THR A 90 -6.86 -10.97 7.20
CA THR A 90 -6.22 -11.38 8.45
C THR A 90 -6.73 -12.76 8.83
N ILE A 91 -5.86 -13.75 8.69
CA ILE A 91 -6.09 -15.12 9.18
C ILE A 91 -5.70 -15.15 10.66
N LEU A 92 -6.61 -15.63 11.49
CA LEU A 92 -6.45 -15.70 12.93
C LEU A 92 -6.37 -17.17 13.36
N THR A 93 -5.90 -17.41 14.58
CA THR A 93 -5.71 -18.78 15.09
C THR A 93 -7.02 -19.55 15.24
N HIS A 94 -8.14 -18.86 15.47
CA HIS A 94 -9.46 -19.46 15.65
C HIS A 94 -10.59 -18.61 15.07
N VAL A 95 -11.65 -19.28 14.59
CA VAL A 95 -12.83 -18.64 14.00
C VAL A 95 -13.55 -17.70 14.98
N ASP A 96 -13.56 -17.98 16.28
CA ASP A 96 -14.18 -17.10 17.28
C ASP A 96 -13.43 -15.77 17.46
N ILE A 97 -12.11 -15.77 17.24
CA ILE A 97 -11.31 -14.55 17.23
C ILE A 97 -11.63 -13.78 15.94
N ALA A 98 -11.71 -14.48 14.81
CA ALA A 98 -12.09 -13.88 13.52
C ALA A 98 -13.48 -13.25 13.56
N ARG A 99 -14.47 -13.93 14.15
CA ARG A 99 -15.84 -13.40 14.29
C ARG A 99 -15.87 -12.13 15.13
N ARG A 100 -15.14 -12.10 16.26
CA ARG A 100 -15.04 -10.89 17.10
C ARG A 100 -14.39 -9.73 16.36
N GLN A 101 -13.29 -9.97 15.64
CA GLN A 101 -12.63 -8.94 14.85
C GLN A 101 -13.53 -8.45 13.71
N PHE A 102 -14.23 -9.35 13.02
CA PHE A 102 -15.19 -9.01 11.99
C PHE A 102 -16.29 -8.09 12.51
N GLU A 103 -16.89 -8.39 13.68
CA GLU A 103 -17.92 -7.51 14.26
C GLU A 103 -17.37 -6.13 14.64
N GLN A 104 -16.15 -6.07 15.20
CA GLN A 104 -15.50 -4.78 15.51
C GLN A 104 -15.27 -3.95 14.23
N ASP A 105 -14.78 -4.58 13.18
CA ASP A 105 -14.51 -3.92 11.91
C ASP A 105 -15.80 -3.48 11.22
N ARG A 106 -16.84 -4.32 11.25
CA ARG A 106 -18.16 -4.02 10.69
C ARG A 106 -18.79 -2.80 11.36
N LEU A 107 -18.65 -2.67 12.68
CA LEU A 107 -19.13 -1.50 13.43
C LEU A 107 -18.32 -0.23 13.12
N GLY A 108 -17.02 -0.36 12.85
CA GLY A 108 -16.14 0.76 12.48
C GLY A 108 -16.14 1.10 10.98
N ALA A 109 -16.78 0.28 10.14
CA ALA A 109 -16.83 0.47 8.70
C ALA A 109 -17.77 1.62 8.33
N HIS A 110 -17.18 2.77 8.02
CA HIS A 110 -17.88 3.87 7.37
C HIS A 110 -17.52 3.91 5.88
N ARG A 111 -18.51 4.12 5.02
CA ARG A 111 -18.27 4.42 3.60
C ARG A 111 -17.56 5.77 3.51
N ILE A 112 -16.29 5.78 3.12
CA ILE A 112 -15.51 7.01 2.94
C ILE A 112 -14.96 7.03 1.51
N GLY A 113 -15.39 8.04 0.73
CA GLY A 113 -14.85 8.40 -0.58
C GLY A 113 -15.52 7.73 -1.80
N PRO A 114 -15.43 8.32 -3.02
CA PRO A 114 -16.29 7.96 -4.14
C PRO A 114 -15.75 6.81 -5.00
N ARG A 115 -16.69 5.94 -5.43
CA ARG A 115 -16.79 5.26 -6.74
C ARG A 115 -15.83 4.13 -7.16
N SER A 116 -14.99 3.55 -6.31
CA SER A 116 -14.37 2.25 -6.69
C SER A 116 -15.25 1.04 -6.35
N VAL A 117 -16.28 1.22 -5.51
CA VAL A 117 -17.18 0.13 -5.13
C VAL A 117 -18.64 0.60 -5.17
N ASP A 118 -19.07 1.12 -6.32
CA ASP A 118 -20.48 1.52 -6.55
C ASP A 118 -21.48 0.38 -6.33
N ALA A 119 -21.02 -0.87 -6.22
CA ALA A 119 -21.82 -2.06 -5.93
C ALA A 119 -21.64 -2.64 -4.51
N ALA A 120 -20.66 -2.21 -3.71
CA ALA A 120 -20.45 -2.83 -2.39
C ALA A 120 -21.48 -2.38 -1.35
N SER A 121 -22.18 -3.36 -0.82
CA SER A 121 -23.08 -3.26 0.32
C SER A 121 -22.32 -3.33 1.66
N ALA A 122 -21.15 -3.97 1.70
CA ALA A 122 -20.31 -4.08 2.90
C ALA A 122 -18.81 -3.86 2.59
N MET A 123 -18.03 -3.43 3.58
CA MET A 123 -16.56 -3.25 3.48
C MET A 123 -15.77 -4.40 4.10
N THR A 124 -16.45 -5.31 4.81
CA THR A 124 -15.85 -6.38 5.61
C THR A 124 -16.59 -7.69 5.33
N ALA A 125 -15.85 -8.80 5.27
CA ALA A 125 -16.40 -10.14 5.10
C ALA A 125 -15.68 -11.13 6.04
N LEU A 126 -16.40 -12.18 6.45
CA LEU A 126 -15.86 -13.26 7.26
C LEU A 126 -15.80 -14.53 6.41
N ALA A 127 -14.62 -15.15 6.36
CA ALA A 127 -14.40 -16.49 5.83
C ALA A 127 -14.14 -17.44 7.01
N PRO A 128 -15.18 -18.08 7.56
CA PRO A 128 -15.08 -18.82 8.81
C PRO A 128 -14.16 -20.04 8.71
N ASP A 129 -14.14 -20.73 7.57
CA ASP A 129 -13.36 -21.95 7.35
C ASP A 129 -11.86 -21.72 7.42
N MET A 130 -11.42 -20.50 7.10
CA MET A 130 -10.04 -20.06 7.24
C MET A 130 -9.78 -19.23 8.50
N ALA A 131 -10.78 -19.04 9.37
CA ALA A 131 -10.73 -18.07 10.46
C ALA A 131 -10.21 -16.69 9.98
N MET A 132 -10.70 -16.23 8.83
CA MET A 132 -10.17 -15.07 8.12
C MET A 132 -11.17 -13.92 8.05
N VAL A 133 -10.69 -12.71 8.35
CA VAL A 133 -11.45 -11.47 8.13
C VAL A 133 -10.87 -10.74 6.92
N LEU A 134 -11.72 -10.44 5.95
CA LEU A 134 -11.39 -9.73 4.72
C LEU A 134 -11.95 -8.31 4.74
N ARG A 135 -11.21 -7.35 4.19
CA ARG A 135 -11.55 -5.93 4.16
C ARG A 135 -11.28 -5.35 2.77
N LEU A 136 -12.28 -4.71 2.18
CA LEU A 136 -12.14 -4.03 0.89
C LEU A 136 -11.29 -2.77 1.03
N PHE A 137 -10.27 -2.64 0.19
CA PHE A 137 -9.55 -1.37 0.08
C PHE A 137 -10.51 -0.25 -0.38
N PRO A 138 -10.47 0.95 0.22
CA PRO A 138 -9.45 1.50 1.12
C PRO A 138 -9.74 1.35 2.63
N PHE A 139 -10.70 0.51 3.04
CA PHE A 139 -11.01 0.32 4.46
C PHE A 139 -9.92 -0.48 5.18
N ASP A 140 -9.24 0.18 6.11
CA ASP A 140 -8.24 -0.41 7.01
C ASP A 140 -8.30 0.26 8.38
N PRO A 141 -8.84 -0.41 9.41
CA PRO A 141 -8.91 0.13 10.77
C PRO A 141 -7.55 0.50 11.38
N GLY A 142 -6.47 -0.17 10.94
CA GLY A 142 -5.12 0.13 11.39
C GLY A 142 -4.49 1.32 10.67
N LEU A 143 -5.10 1.83 9.60
CA LEU A 143 -4.65 3.02 8.85
C LEU A 143 -5.76 4.06 8.77
N PRO A 144 -6.07 4.77 9.87
CA PRO A 144 -7.23 5.67 9.94
C PRO A 144 -7.21 6.83 8.94
N GLY A 145 -6.03 7.21 8.44
CA GLY A 145 -5.90 8.23 7.40
C GLY A 145 -6.07 7.73 5.96
N LEU A 146 -6.13 6.41 5.73
CA LEU A 146 -6.09 5.83 4.39
C LEU A 146 -7.29 6.25 3.56
N ALA A 147 -8.48 6.17 4.13
CA ALA A 147 -9.70 6.50 3.41
C ALA A 147 -9.75 7.97 2.93
N ARG A 148 -9.17 8.90 3.72
CA ARG A 148 -9.01 10.31 3.31
C ARG A 148 -7.92 10.47 2.25
N ALA A 149 -6.83 9.71 2.37
CA ALA A 149 -5.75 9.70 1.38
C ALA A 149 -6.19 9.12 0.03
N THR A 150 -7.30 8.36 -0.03
CA THR A 150 -7.89 7.83 -1.26
C THR A 150 -9.14 8.58 -1.71
N ASP A 151 -9.56 9.61 -0.98
CA ASP A 151 -10.67 10.48 -1.37
C ASP A 151 -10.16 11.57 -2.33
N MET A 152 -10.62 11.54 -3.58
CA MET A 152 -10.10 12.41 -4.64
C MET A 152 -10.38 13.89 -4.41
N ALA A 153 -11.52 14.25 -3.83
CA ALA A 153 -11.82 15.64 -3.53
C ALA A 153 -10.89 16.18 -2.43
N THR A 154 -10.76 15.42 -1.34
CA THR A 154 -9.89 15.73 -0.20
C THR A 154 -8.43 15.84 -0.61
N MET A 155 -7.93 14.88 -1.40
CA MET A 155 -6.56 14.90 -1.90
C MET A 155 -6.31 16.00 -2.93
N THR A 156 -7.28 16.31 -3.80
CA THR A 156 -7.16 17.44 -4.74
C THR A 156 -7.00 18.76 -3.97
N ALA A 157 -7.83 19.00 -2.95
CA ALA A 157 -7.72 20.20 -2.12
C ALA A 157 -6.37 20.28 -1.38
N LEU A 158 -5.91 19.16 -0.81
CA LEU A 158 -4.60 19.08 -0.15
C LEU A 158 -3.46 19.42 -1.14
N LEU A 159 -3.45 18.79 -2.32
CA LEU A 159 -2.40 18.99 -3.30
C LEU A 159 -2.43 20.39 -3.92
N ALA A 160 -3.61 20.94 -4.22
CA ALA A 160 -3.73 22.31 -4.73
C ALA A 160 -3.14 23.35 -3.75
N THR A 161 -3.25 23.08 -2.45
CA THR A 161 -2.71 23.95 -1.39
C THR A 161 -1.18 23.87 -1.27
N HIS A 162 -0.60 22.68 -1.51
CA HIS A 162 0.79 22.39 -1.14
C HIS A 162 1.75 22.15 -2.31
N LEU A 163 1.26 21.84 -3.51
CA LEU A 163 2.11 21.67 -4.68
C LEU A 163 2.76 22.99 -5.08
N PRO A 164 4.10 23.04 -5.27
CA PRO A 164 4.78 24.24 -5.74
C PRO A 164 4.24 24.77 -7.06
N GLU A 165 3.86 23.89 -7.99
CA GLU A 165 3.25 24.29 -9.26
C GLU A 165 1.93 25.06 -9.06
N CYS A 166 1.11 24.63 -8.10
CA CYS A 166 -0.16 25.30 -7.83
C CYS A 166 0.04 26.58 -7.03
N ARG A 167 0.83 26.50 -5.96
CA ARG A 167 1.04 27.61 -5.02
C ARG A 167 1.83 28.76 -5.63
N ASP A 168 2.88 28.44 -6.39
CA ASP A 168 3.90 29.42 -6.78
C ASP A 168 3.91 29.72 -8.29
N GLN A 169 3.32 28.84 -9.12
CA GLN A 169 3.45 28.91 -10.58
C GLN A 169 2.09 29.04 -11.31
N GLY A 170 0.98 29.21 -10.58
CA GLY A 170 -0.34 29.46 -11.15
C GLY A 170 -1.01 28.27 -11.84
N TRP A 171 -0.49 27.05 -11.67
CA TRP A 171 -1.14 25.84 -12.18
C TRP A 171 -2.36 25.47 -11.32
N SER A 172 -3.30 24.75 -11.90
CA SER A 172 -4.44 24.16 -11.18
C SER A 172 -4.54 22.67 -11.49
N ILE A 173 -5.13 21.90 -10.58
CA ILE A 173 -5.31 20.46 -10.78
C ILE A 173 -6.53 20.24 -11.69
N GLY A 174 -6.30 19.77 -12.91
CA GLY A 174 -7.33 19.38 -13.87
C GLY A 174 -7.73 17.91 -13.76
N GLY A 175 -6.93 17.07 -13.11
CA GLY A 175 -7.25 15.66 -12.88
C GLY A 175 -6.33 15.00 -11.86
N LEU A 176 -6.87 14.02 -11.14
CA LEU A 176 -6.17 13.26 -10.12
C LEU A 176 -6.60 11.79 -10.20
N SER A 177 -5.63 10.89 -10.24
CA SER A 177 -5.84 9.46 -10.02
C SER A 177 -4.82 8.95 -9.02
N TYR A 178 -5.06 7.76 -8.48
CA TYR A 178 -4.12 7.11 -7.58
C TYR A 178 -4.05 5.61 -7.80
N GLU A 179 -2.94 5.03 -7.35
CA GLU A 179 -2.75 3.59 -7.26
C GLU A 179 -1.95 3.22 -6.00
N PRO A 180 -2.30 2.11 -5.31
CA PRO A 180 -1.47 1.59 -4.23
C PRO A 180 -0.19 0.98 -4.80
N MET A 181 0.96 1.47 -4.34
CA MET A 181 2.29 0.96 -4.70
C MET A 181 2.80 -0.10 -3.73
N GLN A 182 2.41 0.04 -2.46
CA GLN A 182 2.74 -0.90 -1.41
C GLN A 182 1.69 -0.79 -0.32
N TYR A 183 0.97 -1.89 -0.08
CA TYR A 183 -0.02 -1.95 0.98
C TYR A 183 0.33 -3.07 1.97
N LYS A 184 0.64 -2.67 3.20
CA LYS A 184 0.92 -3.54 4.35
C LYS A 184 -0.20 -3.30 5.36
N PRO A 185 -1.22 -4.17 5.41
CA PRO A 185 -2.43 -3.93 6.17
C PRO A 185 -2.13 -3.61 7.64
N GLY A 186 -2.84 -2.62 8.16
CA GLY A 186 -2.68 -2.10 9.51
C GLY A 186 -1.29 -1.55 9.84
N ARG A 187 -0.43 -1.26 8.86
CA ARG A 187 0.95 -0.79 9.12
C ARG A 187 1.35 0.39 8.27
N LEU A 188 1.24 0.27 6.95
CA LEU A 188 1.67 1.29 5.99
C LEU A 188 0.96 1.10 4.65
N CYS A 189 0.49 2.20 4.05
CA CYS A 189 0.13 2.23 2.64
C CYS A 189 0.94 3.32 1.92
N THR A 190 1.55 2.98 0.79
CA THR A 190 2.17 3.95 -0.13
C THR A 190 1.28 4.05 -1.37
N LEU A 191 0.85 5.26 -1.68
CA LEU A 191 0.01 5.60 -2.83
C LEU A 191 0.84 6.43 -3.81
N ARG A 192 0.77 6.11 -5.11
CA ARG A 192 1.20 7.01 -6.17
C ARG A 192 -0.02 7.77 -6.64
N TYR A 193 0.09 9.09 -6.74
CA TYR A 193 -0.92 9.93 -7.37
C TYR A 193 -0.36 10.48 -8.67
N THR A 194 -1.12 10.33 -9.74
CA THR A 194 -0.83 10.98 -11.01
C THR A 194 -1.72 12.22 -11.10
N VAL A 195 -1.07 13.38 -11.12
CA VAL A 195 -1.71 14.70 -11.13
C VAL A 195 -1.58 15.29 -12.52
N THR A 196 -2.70 15.66 -13.11
CA THR A 196 -2.76 16.45 -14.34
C THR A 196 -2.97 17.91 -13.95
N LEU A 197 -2.00 18.75 -14.29
CA LEU A 197 -1.98 20.17 -14.03
C LEU A 197 -2.32 20.93 -15.31
N VAL A 198 -3.17 21.95 -15.19
CA VAL A 198 -3.57 22.84 -16.27
C VAL A 198 -3.24 24.28 -15.91
N HIS A 199 -2.85 25.08 -16.90
CA HIS A 199 -2.47 26.47 -16.69
C HIS A 199 -3.10 27.38 -17.75
N PRO A 200 -3.68 28.54 -17.40
CA PRO A 200 -4.39 29.40 -18.35
C PRO A 200 -3.55 29.89 -19.55
N ARG A 201 -2.23 29.98 -19.38
CA ARG A 201 -1.28 30.45 -20.41
C ARG A 201 -0.52 29.33 -21.12
N HIS A 202 -0.75 28.06 -20.75
CA HIS A 202 -0.10 26.92 -21.40
C HIS A 202 -1.19 26.03 -22.00
N ALA A 203 -1.13 25.82 -23.33
CA ALA A 203 -2.10 24.96 -24.01
C ALA A 203 -2.00 23.51 -23.57
N ASP A 204 -0.77 23.03 -23.28
CA ASP A 204 -0.53 21.64 -22.92
C ASP A 204 -0.59 21.41 -21.40
N PRO A 205 -1.35 20.40 -20.94
CA PRO A 205 -1.36 20.01 -19.54
C PRO A 205 -0.04 19.36 -19.14
N LYS A 206 0.42 19.63 -17.91
CA LYS A 206 1.59 18.99 -17.30
C LYS A 206 1.14 17.80 -16.47
N ARG A 207 1.78 16.65 -16.62
CA ARG A 207 1.56 15.48 -15.75
C ARG A 207 2.72 15.30 -14.78
N ILE A 208 2.42 15.16 -13.50
CA ILE A 208 3.41 14.86 -12.46
C ILE A 208 2.96 13.69 -11.59
N ASP A 209 3.93 12.98 -11.02
CA ASP A 209 3.67 11.95 -10.02
C ASP A 209 4.09 12.45 -8.63
N VAL A 210 3.26 12.17 -7.63
CA VAL A 210 3.58 12.38 -6.21
C VAL A 210 3.26 11.12 -5.41
N PHE A 211 3.95 10.92 -4.29
CA PHE A 211 3.80 9.74 -3.46
C PHE A 211 3.29 10.11 -2.07
N GLY A 212 2.16 9.51 -1.67
CA GLY A 212 1.63 9.57 -0.32
C GLY A 212 2.02 8.33 0.49
N LYS A 213 2.39 8.50 1.75
CA LYS A 213 2.62 7.39 2.68
C LYS A 213 1.77 7.58 3.94
N VAL A 214 0.83 6.66 4.16
CA VAL A 214 -0.07 6.62 5.31
C VAL A 214 0.46 5.63 6.32
N TYR A 215 0.67 6.08 7.55
CA TYR A 215 1.24 5.26 8.63
C TYR A 215 0.18 4.91 9.68
N ARG A 216 0.36 3.75 10.30
CA ARG A 216 -0.44 3.39 11.49
C ARG A 216 -0.18 4.33 12.66
N ASP A 217 1.07 4.70 12.93
CA ASP A 217 1.48 5.35 14.17
C ASP A 217 2.43 6.54 13.92
N ASP A 218 2.91 7.19 14.99
CA ASP A 218 3.70 8.42 14.92
C ASP A 218 5.10 8.28 14.29
N ARG A 219 5.46 7.10 13.79
CA ARG A 219 6.66 6.92 12.95
C ARG A 219 6.66 7.79 11.70
N TRP A 220 5.50 8.30 11.27
CA TRP A 220 5.40 9.31 10.20
C TRP A 220 6.21 10.56 10.53
N ARG A 221 6.30 10.99 11.79
CA ARG A 221 7.03 12.21 12.21
C ARG A 221 8.52 12.09 11.95
N ARG A 222 9.11 10.98 12.40
CA ARG A 222 10.52 10.65 12.16
C ARG A 222 10.79 10.48 10.66
N SER A 223 9.87 9.82 9.94
CA SER A 223 9.99 9.64 8.49
C SER A 223 9.96 10.99 7.75
N TYR A 224 9.07 11.90 8.14
CA TYR A 224 8.99 13.24 7.57
C TYR A 224 10.25 14.05 7.83
N ALA A 225 10.72 14.09 9.08
CA ALA A 225 11.96 14.78 9.44
C ALA A 225 13.15 14.27 8.62
N LEU A 226 13.26 12.95 8.45
CA LEU A 226 14.31 12.34 7.63
C LEU A 226 14.21 12.75 6.15
N ILE A 227 13.01 12.69 5.56
CA ILE A 227 12.79 13.12 4.16
C ILE A 227 13.14 14.59 3.99
N HIS A 228 12.70 15.45 4.92
CA HIS A 228 12.98 16.87 4.89
C HIS A 228 14.48 17.17 4.97
N ASP A 229 15.18 16.62 5.97
CA ASP A 229 16.62 16.82 6.14
C ASP A 229 17.43 16.26 4.96
N THR A 230 16.99 15.12 4.41
CA THR A 230 17.60 14.52 3.21
C THR A 230 17.42 15.41 2.00
N TRP A 231 16.23 15.94 1.76
CA TRP A 231 15.98 16.88 0.65
C TRP A 231 16.77 18.18 0.79
N GLN A 232 16.85 18.74 2.00
CA GLN A 232 17.66 19.91 2.29
C GLN A 232 19.15 19.65 2.01
N ALA A 233 19.69 18.50 2.40
CA ALA A 233 21.06 18.11 2.09
C ALA A 233 21.27 17.95 0.58
N ALA A 234 20.34 17.28 -0.13
CA ALA A 234 20.41 17.09 -1.58
C ALA A 234 20.44 18.43 -2.33
N SER A 235 19.63 19.41 -1.92
CA SER A 235 19.60 20.75 -2.53
C SER A 235 20.94 21.50 -2.45
N LYS A 236 21.76 21.16 -1.46
CA LYS A 236 23.10 21.73 -1.23
C LYS A 236 24.22 20.91 -1.89
N SER A 237 23.89 19.78 -2.52
CA SER A 237 24.88 18.86 -3.12
C SER A 237 25.34 19.28 -4.52
N SER A 238 24.91 20.44 -5.01
CA SER A 238 25.20 20.94 -6.37
C SER A 238 24.89 19.91 -7.48
N GLY A 239 23.82 19.13 -7.30
CA GLY A 239 23.37 18.13 -8.27
C GLY A 239 24.09 16.77 -8.19
N THR A 240 24.96 16.56 -7.19
CA THR A 240 25.65 15.26 -6.99
C THR A 240 24.65 14.13 -6.74
N TRP A 241 23.53 14.44 -6.10
CA TRP A 241 22.41 13.54 -5.91
C TRP A 241 21.11 14.33 -5.72
N CYS A 242 19.97 13.65 -5.90
CA CYS A 242 18.65 14.24 -5.72
C CYS A 242 17.84 13.42 -4.69
N ALA A 243 16.87 14.09 -4.07
CA ALA A 243 15.95 13.47 -3.14
C ALA A 243 14.53 13.99 -3.38
N ALA A 244 13.54 13.19 -3.00
CA ALA A 244 12.15 13.57 -3.11
C ALA A 244 11.87 14.82 -2.27
N GLN A 245 11.24 15.81 -2.87
CA GLN A 245 10.84 17.02 -2.16
C GLN A 245 9.64 16.71 -1.26
N PRO A 246 9.66 17.06 0.03
CA PRO A 246 8.47 17.01 0.87
C PRO A 246 7.45 18.04 0.37
N ILE A 247 6.22 17.60 0.12
CA ILE A 247 5.11 18.44 -0.36
C ILE A 247 4.17 18.78 0.80
N ALA A 248 3.72 17.77 1.55
CA ALA A 248 2.78 17.96 2.65
C ALA A 248 3.01 16.93 3.77
N ALA A 249 2.60 17.30 4.98
CA ALA A 249 2.49 16.39 6.12
C ALA A 249 1.19 16.68 6.86
N VAL A 250 0.31 15.68 6.96
CA VAL A 250 -1.01 15.81 7.56
C VAL A 250 -1.07 14.89 8.78
N GLY A 251 -0.80 15.46 9.96
CA GLY A 251 -0.68 14.69 11.20
C GLY A 251 -1.96 13.93 11.58
N SER A 252 -3.13 14.51 11.34
CA SER A 252 -4.42 13.86 11.61
C SER A 252 -4.69 12.65 10.72
N TRP A 253 -4.02 12.53 9.57
CA TRP A 253 -4.11 11.38 8.67
C TRP A 253 -2.87 10.49 8.76
N ARG A 254 -1.87 10.90 9.55
CA ARG A 254 -0.54 10.27 9.58
C ARG A 254 0.02 10.07 8.16
N LEU A 255 -0.22 11.07 7.31
CA LEU A 255 0.13 11.08 5.89
C LEU A 255 1.32 12.02 5.67
N ILE A 256 2.27 11.56 4.87
CA ILE A 256 3.28 12.41 4.24
C ILE A 256 3.14 12.32 2.73
N VAL A 257 3.32 13.43 2.04
CA VAL A 257 3.31 13.52 0.57
C VAL A 257 4.65 14.08 0.10
N GLN A 258 5.23 13.46 -0.92
CA GLN A 258 6.52 13.85 -1.49
C GLN A 258 6.49 13.78 -3.03
N SER A 259 7.37 14.52 -3.69
CA SER A 259 7.52 14.45 -5.14
C SER A 259 8.01 13.08 -5.60
N ALA A 260 7.72 12.72 -6.85
CA ALA A 260 8.47 11.67 -7.53
C ALA A 260 9.95 12.08 -7.69
N VAL A 261 10.82 11.07 -7.71
CA VAL A 261 12.19 11.20 -8.22
C VAL A 261 12.24 10.38 -9.50
N HIS A 262 12.44 11.06 -10.63
CA HIS A 262 12.45 10.41 -11.93
C HIS A 262 13.75 9.62 -12.13
N GLY A 263 13.63 8.42 -12.67
CA GLY A 263 14.76 7.55 -12.98
C GLY A 263 14.36 6.08 -13.05
N ARG A 264 15.31 5.24 -13.47
CA ARG A 264 15.19 3.78 -13.46
C ARG A 264 15.88 3.23 -12.22
N GLN A 265 15.30 2.22 -11.58
CA GLN A 265 15.94 1.57 -10.43
C GLN A 265 17.24 0.90 -10.87
N PHE A 266 18.31 1.09 -10.09
CA PHE A 266 19.65 0.61 -10.42
C PHE A 266 19.72 -0.91 -10.64
N ARG A 267 18.87 -1.70 -9.95
CA ARG A 267 18.81 -3.16 -10.14
C ARG A 267 18.54 -3.59 -11.58
N TYR A 268 17.77 -2.80 -12.35
CA TYR A 268 17.49 -3.12 -13.75
C TYR A 268 18.69 -2.84 -14.65
N VAL A 269 19.52 -1.86 -14.30
CA VAL A 269 20.77 -1.60 -15.01
C VAL A 269 21.74 -2.77 -14.90
N LEU A 270 21.70 -3.51 -13.78
CA LEU A 270 22.55 -4.68 -13.55
C LEU A 270 21.91 -5.99 -14.02
N ALA A 271 20.58 -6.12 -13.95
CA ALA A 271 19.88 -7.33 -14.35
C ALA A 271 20.03 -7.63 -15.85
N ASP A 272 20.23 -6.59 -16.66
CA ASP A 272 20.45 -6.68 -18.10
C ASP A 272 21.88 -7.16 -18.45
N LEU A 273 22.81 -7.19 -17.48
CA LEU A 273 24.19 -7.65 -17.66
C LEU A 273 24.29 -9.14 -17.32
N THR A 274 24.08 -10.04 -18.27
CA THR A 274 24.37 -11.46 -18.07
C THR A 274 25.88 -11.72 -18.15
N LYS A 275 26.36 -12.75 -17.43
CA LYS A 275 27.80 -13.08 -17.31
C LYS A 275 28.52 -13.42 -18.62
N GLY A 276 27.80 -13.60 -19.74
CA GLY A 276 28.36 -14.10 -21.00
C GLY A 276 28.41 -13.09 -22.15
N ASP A 277 27.46 -12.15 -22.23
CA ASP A 277 27.17 -11.43 -23.49
C ASP A 277 27.10 -9.90 -23.35
N ALA A 278 27.45 -9.34 -22.18
CA ALA A 278 27.38 -7.90 -21.97
C ALA A 278 28.33 -7.15 -22.92
N HIS A 279 27.76 -6.25 -23.74
CA HIS A 279 28.55 -5.47 -24.69
C HIS A 279 29.51 -4.55 -23.91
N PRO A 280 30.74 -4.29 -24.40
CA PRO A 280 31.69 -3.41 -23.71
C PRO A 280 31.13 -2.02 -23.34
N ASP A 281 30.17 -1.51 -24.11
CA ASP A 281 29.46 -0.26 -23.81
C ASP A 281 28.56 -0.35 -22.57
N GLU A 282 27.85 -1.46 -22.40
CA GLU A 282 26.97 -1.69 -21.25
C GLU A 282 27.79 -1.81 -19.96
N ILE A 283 28.96 -2.46 -20.04
CA ILE A 283 29.92 -2.55 -18.94
C ILE A 283 30.45 -1.15 -18.58
N ARG A 284 30.84 -0.33 -19.57
CA ARG A 284 31.26 1.06 -19.33
C ARG A 284 30.15 1.90 -18.71
N GLN A 285 28.93 1.76 -19.20
CA GLN A 285 27.78 2.46 -18.66
C GLN A 285 27.51 2.08 -17.19
N ALA A 286 27.55 0.78 -16.88
CA ALA A 286 27.38 0.27 -15.51
C ALA A 286 28.48 0.78 -14.57
N ALA A 287 29.74 0.80 -15.02
CA ALA A 287 30.86 1.38 -14.28
C ALA A 287 30.63 2.87 -13.98
N GLY A 288 30.21 3.64 -14.99
CA GLY A 288 29.88 5.06 -14.82
C GLY A 288 28.73 5.29 -13.81
N HIS A 289 27.71 4.42 -13.81
CA HIS A 289 26.65 4.46 -12.80
C HIS A 289 27.16 4.14 -11.39
N LEU A 290 28.04 3.14 -11.23
CA LEU A 290 28.64 2.80 -9.94
C LEU A 290 29.50 3.94 -9.39
N GLU A 291 30.28 4.60 -10.24
CA GLU A 291 31.05 5.79 -9.84
C GLU A 291 30.13 6.93 -9.41
N ALA A 292 29.03 7.17 -10.13
CA ALA A 292 28.04 8.16 -9.75
C ALA A 292 27.40 7.84 -8.40
N VAL A 293 27.06 6.57 -8.14
CA VAL A 293 26.57 6.10 -6.84
C VAL A 293 27.62 6.32 -5.75
N ALA A 294 28.89 5.99 -6.00
CA ALA A 294 29.97 6.19 -5.03
C ALA A 294 30.16 7.68 -4.68
N ARG A 295 30.10 8.58 -5.66
CA ARG A 295 30.12 10.04 -5.44
C ARG A 295 28.91 10.50 -4.63
N ALA A 296 27.71 10.03 -4.97
CA ALA A 296 26.49 10.34 -4.24
C ALA A 296 26.56 9.88 -2.77
N VAL A 297 26.96 8.63 -2.52
CA VAL A 297 27.11 8.08 -1.16
C VAL A 297 28.13 8.88 -0.36
N ARG A 298 29.28 9.24 -0.95
CA ARG A 298 30.28 10.08 -0.28
C ARG A 298 29.72 11.45 0.09
N SER A 299 28.99 12.10 -0.83
CA SER A 299 28.32 13.38 -0.57
C SER A 299 27.27 13.26 0.54
N ILE A 300 26.48 12.18 0.56
CA ILE A 300 25.51 11.89 1.61
C ILE A 300 26.20 11.69 2.97
N GLN A 301 27.29 10.94 3.03
CA GLN A 301 28.05 10.69 4.27
C GLN A 301 28.67 11.97 4.86
N GLN A 302 29.04 12.92 3.99
CA GLN A 302 29.55 14.24 4.40
C GLN A 302 28.44 15.22 4.76
N SER A 303 27.19 14.90 4.43
CA SER A 303 26.03 15.73 4.74
C SER A 303 25.60 15.53 6.20
N ARG A 304 25.27 16.62 6.89
CA ARG A 304 24.72 16.58 8.25
C ARG A 304 23.22 16.20 8.24
N ILE A 305 22.90 14.99 7.81
CA ILE A 305 21.54 14.44 7.89
C ILE A 305 21.35 13.89 9.31
N ARG A 306 20.36 14.40 10.04
CA ARG A 306 20.07 13.90 11.39
C ARG A 306 19.36 12.55 11.30
N LEU A 307 20.14 11.48 11.50
CA LEU A 307 19.60 10.15 11.77
C LEU A 307 19.22 10.12 13.25
N GLY A 308 18.06 10.68 13.58
CA GLY A 308 17.52 10.66 14.95
C GLY A 308 17.34 9.26 15.50
#